data_AF-A0A3S4LW50-F1
#
_entry.id   AF-A0A3S4LW50-F1
#
_cell.length_a   1.000
_cell.length_b   1.000
_cell.length_c   1.000
_cell.angle_alpha   90.00
_cell.angle_beta   90.00
_cell.angle_gamma   90.00
#
_symmetry.space_group_name_H-M   'P 1'
#
loop_
_entity.id
_entity.type
_entity.pdbx_description
1 polymer ?
#
loop_
_entity_poly.entity_id
_entity_poly.type
_entity_poly.pdbx_seq_one_letter_code
_entity_poly.pdbx_strand_id
1 'polypeptide(L)'
;MASGVPAGLGEPVFDRLDADIAHALMSINAVKGVEIGEGFNVVALRGSQNRDEITAQGFQSNHAGGILGGISSGQHIVAHMALKTYLQHYRAGTYDQPNG
;
A
#
# COMPACT_ATOMS: atom_id res chain seq x y z
N MET A 1 -3.75 4.27 -6.77
CA MET A 1 -3.84 3.29 -7.87
C MET A 1 -2.99 3.77 -9.04
N ALA A 2 -2.33 2.86 -9.75
CA ALA A 2 -1.65 3.14 -11.02
C ALA A 2 -2.21 2.25 -12.12
N SER A 3 -2.46 2.82 -13.29
CA SER A 3 -3.02 2.15 -14.47
C SER A 3 -2.03 2.12 -15.62
N GLY A 4 -2.23 1.20 -16.59
CA GLY A 4 -1.36 1.09 -17.78
C GLY A 4 0.05 0.58 -17.49
N VAL A 5 0.28 -0.02 -16.31
CA VAL A 5 1.58 -0.61 -15.96
C VAL A 5 1.75 -1.90 -16.75
N PRO A 6 2.82 -2.06 -17.56
CA PRO A 6 3.04 -3.30 -18.30
C PRO A 6 3.29 -4.46 -17.33
N ALA A 7 2.92 -5.68 -17.73
CA ALA A 7 3.28 -6.88 -16.98
C ALA A 7 4.81 -7.12 -17.05
N GLY A 8 5.40 -7.62 -15.96
CA GLY A 8 6.82 -7.98 -15.91
C GLY A 8 7.77 -7.00 -15.22
N LEU A 9 7.27 -5.94 -14.58
CA LEU A 9 8.10 -5.02 -13.79
C LEU A 9 8.34 -5.58 -12.38
N GLY A 10 9.59 -5.49 -11.89
CA GLY A 10 10.03 -6.01 -10.61
C GLY A 10 10.74 -7.35 -10.72
N GLU A 11 11.26 -7.83 -9.60
CA GLU A 11 11.96 -9.12 -9.48
C GLU A 11 11.33 -10.00 -8.39
N PRO A 12 11.48 -11.34 -8.42
CA PRO A 12 10.79 -12.22 -7.46
C PRO A 12 11.34 -12.19 -6.02
N VAL A 13 12.56 -11.68 -5.79
CA VAL A 13 13.30 -11.92 -4.53
C VAL A 13 13.84 -10.65 -3.89
N PHE A 14 14.72 -9.91 -4.57
CA PHE A 14 15.39 -8.75 -3.98
C PHE A 14 14.64 -7.46 -4.29
N ASP A 15 14.39 -7.21 -5.58
CA ASP A 15 13.77 -5.97 -6.05
C ASP A 15 12.30 -6.21 -6.41
N ARG A 16 11.55 -6.77 -5.45
CA ARG A 16 10.11 -6.99 -5.62
C ARG A 16 9.39 -5.66 -5.71
N LEU A 17 8.54 -5.51 -6.72
CA LEU A 17 7.83 -4.26 -6.99
C LEU A 17 6.97 -3.81 -5.79
N ASP A 18 6.32 -4.75 -5.10
CA ASP A 18 5.54 -4.48 -3.90
C ASP A 18 6.41 -4.01 -2.72
N ALA A 19 7.60 -4.57 -2.57
CA ALA A 19 8.57 -4.15 -1.55
C ALA A 19 9.08 -2.73 -1.81
N ASP A 20 9.40 -2.38 -3.06
CA ASP A 20 9.84 -1.04 -3.42
C ASP A 20 8.74 0.00 -3.22
N ILE A 21 7.50 -0.33 -3.62
CA ILE A 21 6.34 0.52 -3.38
C ILE A 21 6.13 0.69 -1.87
N ALA A 22 6.17 -0.41 -1.10
CA ALA A 22 6.00 -0.34 0.35
C ALA A 22 7.07 0.52 1.02
N HIS A 23 8.34 0.37 0.61
CA HIS A 23 9.43 1.19 1.08
C HIS A 23 9.22 2.67 0.76
N ALA A 24 8.88 3.00 -0.49
CA ALA A 24 8.62 4.38 -0.90
C ALA A 24 7.45 5.00 -0.13
N LEU A 25 6.34 4.28 0.02
CA LEU A 25 5.16 4.77 0.74
C LEU A 25 5.41 4.91 2.25
N MET A 26 6.14 3.95 2.87
CA MET A 26 6.52 4.03 4.28
C MET A 26 7.50 5.17 4.58
N SER A 27 8.23 5.67 3.58
CA SER A 27 9.13 6.82 3.74
C SER A 27 8.39 8.15 3.95
N ILE A 28 7.09 8.21 3.63
CA ILE A 28 6.26 9.39 3.84
C ILE A 28 6.01 9.57 5.35
N ASN A 29 6.23 10.79 5.85
CA ASN A 29 6.01 11.12 7.25
C ASN A 29 4.58 10.76 7.71
N ALA A 30 4.51 10.24 8.94
CA ALA A 30 3.30 9.73 9.59
C ALA A 30 2.67 8.47 8.99
N VAL A 31 3.19 7.88 7.91
CA VAL A 31 2.73 6.57 7.45
C VAL A 31 3.12 5.50 8.47
N LYS A 32 2.14 4.70 8.89
CA LYS A 32 2.27 3.64 9.90
C LYS A 32 1.95 2.25 9.36
N GLY A 33 1.38 2.15 8.18
CA GLY A 33 1.12 0.89 7.50
C GLY A 33 0.95 1.12 6.01
N VAL A 34 1.34 0.12 5.22
CA VAL A 34 1.15 0.08 3.77
C VAL A 34 0.63 -1.31 3.43
N GLU A 35 -0.31 -1.36 2.51
CA GLU A 35 -0.92 -2.60 2.04
C GLU A 35 -1.11 -2.56 0.52
N ILE A 36 -0.98 -3.73 -0.11
CA ILE A 36 -1.13 -3.93 -1.56
C ILE A 36 -2.32 -4.84 -1.80
N GLY A 37 -3.16 -4.50 -2.79
CA GLY A 37 -4.36 -5.28 -3.11
C GLY A 37 -5.34 -5.38 -1.95
N GLU A 38 -5.80 -6.59 -1.64
CA GLU A 38 -6.62 -6.90 -0.46
C GLU A 38 -5.91 -6.61 0.87
N GLY A 39 -4.59 -6.46 0.84
CA GLY A 39 -3.85 -5.95 1.99
C GLY A 39 -4.04 -6.81 3.23
N PHE A 40 -4.43 -6.19 4.34
CA PHE A 40 -4.70 -6.93 5.58
C PHE A 40 -5.97 -7.78 5.51
N ASN A 41 -6.89 -7.55 4.57
CA ASN A 41 -8.12 -8.35 4.45
C ASN A 41 -7.85 -9.80 4.04
N VAL A 42 -6.69 -10.10 3.46
CA VAL A 42 -6.31 -11.47 3.06
C VAL A 42 -6.36 -12.46 4.22
N VAL A 43 -6.21 -12.00 5.46
CA VAL A 43 -6.27 -12.86 6.66
C VAL A 43 -7.66 -13.45 6.90
N ALA A 44 -8.70 -12.81 6.38
CA ALA A 44 -10.08 -13.25 6.48
C ALA A 44 -10.52 -14.13 5.30
N LEU A 45 -9.68 -14.28 4.27
CA LEU A 45 -10.01 -14.96 3.02
C LEU A 45 -9.43 -16.38 2.98
N ARG A 46 -10.18 -17.31 2.40
CA ARG A 46 -9.64 -18.62 2.01
C ARG A 46 -8.77 -18.46 0.76
N GLY A 47 -7.79 -19.35 0.58
CA GLY A 47 -6.96 -19.35 -0.63
C GLY A 47 -7.76 -19.44 -1.94
N SER A 48 -8.91 -20.11 -1.94
CA SER A 48 -9.82 -20.16 -3.09
C SER A 48 -10.55 -18.84 -3.36
N GLN A 49 -10.64 -17.95 -2.37
CA GLN A 49 -11.28 -16.64 -2.47
C GLN A 49 -10.27 -15.54 -2.79
N ASN A 50 -9.02 -15.68 -2.35
CA ASN A 50 -7.96 -14.68 -2.57
C ASN A 50 -7.20 -14.87 -3.88
N ARG A 51 -7.35 -16.01 -4.55
CA ARG A 51 -6.63 -16.29 -5.80
C ARG A 51 -7.20 -15.46 -6.94
N ASP A 52 -6.32 -14.77 -7.66
CA ASP A 52 -6.68 -14.14 -8.92
C ASP A 52 -6.70 -15.16 -10.06
N GLU A 53 -7.91 -15.60 -10.43
CA GLU A 53 -8.11 -16.55 -11.52
C GLU A 53 -7.86 -15.89 -12.88
N ILE A 54 -7.13 -16.58 -13.75
CA ILE A 54 -6.78 -16.11 -15.10
C ILE A 54 -7.50 -16.97 -16.16
N THR A 55 -8.09 -16.29 -17.13
CA THR A 55 -8.75 -16.88 -18.29
C THR A 55 -8.06 -16.42 -19.58
N ALA A 56 -8.49 -16.92 -20.74
CA ALA A 56 -8.02 -16.42 -22.03
C ALA A 56 -8.32 -14.92 -22.25
N GLN A 57 -9.30 -14.37 -21.53
CA GLN A 57 -9.68 -12.96 -21.56
C GLN A 57 -8.93 -12.12 -20.51
N GLY A 58 -8.07 -12.74 -19.71
CA GLY A 58 -7.32 -12.10 -18.62
C GLY A 58 -7.83 -12.49 -17.23
N PHE A 59 -7.34 -11.75 -16.23
CA PHE A 59 -7.66 -11.94 -14.82
C PHE A 59 -9.12 -11.58 -14.52
N GLN A 60 -9.77 -12.37 -13.66
CA GLN A 60 -11.17 -12.18 -13.25
C GLN A 60 -11.31 -11.30 -12.00
N SER A 61 -10.22 -11.13 -11.24
CA SER A 61 -10.16 -10.33 -10.01
C SER A 61 -8.77 -9.72 -9.86
N ASN A 62 -8.61 -8.77 -8.93
CA ASN A 62 -7.34 -8.09 -8.65
C ASN A 62 -7.05 -8.04 -7.14
N HIS A 63 -7.19 -9.18 -6.47
CA HIS A 63 -6.95 -9.31 -5.03
C HIS A 63 -5.48 -9.10 -4.69
N ALA A 64 -4.56 -9.45 -5.59
CA ALA A 64 -3.14 -9.20 -5.43
C ALA A 64 -2.73 -7.73 -5.68
N GLY A 65 -3.67 -6.85 -6.08
CA GLY A 65 -3.40 -5.43 -6.28
C GLY A 65 -2.39 -5.16 -7.40
N GLY A 66 -2.44 -5.95 -8.46
CA GLY A 66 -1.64 -5.80 -9.66
C GLY A 66 -0.21 -6.33 -9.57
N ILE A 67 0.16 -6.98 -8.46
CA ILE A 67 1.50 -7.51 -8.22
C ILE A 67 1.41 -8.97 -7.78
N LEU A 68 1.93 -9.88 -8.59
CA LEU A 68 1.95 -11.32 -8.33
C LEU A 68 3.40 -11.77 -8.17
N GLY A 69 3.74 -12.28 -6.98
CA GLY A 69 5.10 -12.78 -6.70
C GLY A 69 6.19 -11.72 -6.85
N GLY A 70 5.88 -10.44 -6.56
CA GLY A 70 6.82 -9.32 -6.70
C GLY A 70 6.88 -8.71 -8.11
N ILE A 71 6.09 -9.19 -9.06
CA ILE A 71 6.09 -8.74 -10.46
C ILE A 71 4.73 -8.15 -10.85
N SER A 72 4.70 -7.06 -11.62
CA SER A 72 3.45 -6.50 -12.14
C SER A 72 2.70 -7.50 -13.04
N SER A 73 1.39 -7.64 -12.83
CA SER A 73 0.53 -8.55 -13.61
C SER A 73 -0.08 -7.92 -14.86
N GLY A 74 0.09 -6.60 -15.04
CA GLY A 74 -0.60 -5.81 -16.08
C GLY A 74 -1.97 -5.28 -15.63
N GLN A 75 -2.46 -5.71 -14.47
CA GLN A 75 -3.65 -5.13 -13.85
C GLN A 75 -3.29 -3.81 -13.13
N HIS A 76 -4.30 -3.11 -12.62
CA HIS A 76 -4.06 -1.91 -11.82
C HIS A 76 -3.25 -2.22 -10.58
N ILE A 77 -2.19 -1.45 -10.34
CA ILE A 77 -1.48 -1.50 -9.07
C ILE A 77 -2.28 -0.74 -8.03
N VAL A 78 -2.68 -1.45 -6.98
CA VAL A 78 -3.50 -0.91 -5.89
C VAL A 78 -2.69 -0.97 -4.60
N ALA A 79 -2.44 0.19 -4.02
CA ALA A 79 -1.75 0.34 -2.75
C ALA A 79 -2.52 1.33 -1.87
N HIS A 80 -2.63 1.00 -0.59
CA HIS A 80 -3.21 1.86 0.44
C HIS A 80 -2.15 2.12 1.53
N MET A 81 -2.28 3.26 2.20
CA MET A 81 -1.42 3.61 3.33
C MET A 81 -2.26 4.12 4.50
N ALA A 82 -1.85 3.78 5.71
CA ALA A 82 -2.43 4.26 6.94
C ALA A 82 -1.57 5.38 7.52
N LEU A 83 -2.13 6.57 7.68
CA LEU A 83 -1.45 7.70 8.32
C LEU A 83 -1.85 7.78 9.80
N LYS A 84 -0.88 7.96 10.70
CA LYS A 84 -1.20 8.42 12.05
C LYS A 84 -1.77 9.84 11.98
N THR A 85 -2.63 10.17 12.93
CA THR A 85 -3.09 11.55 13.09
C THR A 85 -1.93 12.48 13.46
N TYR A 86 -1.97 13.72 12.96
CA TYR A 86 -1.11 14.79 13.42
C TYR A 86 -1.83 15.52 14.56
N LEU A 87 -1.23 15.50 15.75
CA LEU A 87 -1.69 16.34 16.85
C LEU A 87 -1.18 17.77 16.60
N GLN A 88 -2.06 18.70 16.24
CA GLN A 88 -1.83 20.13 16.48
C GLN A 88 -2.52 20.48 17.81
N HIS A 89 -1.92 20.06 18.93
CA HIS A 89 -2.29 20.62 20.24
C HIS A 89 -1.34 21.77 20.54
N TYR A 90 -1.65 22.97 20.06
CA TYR A 90 -1.18 24.18 20.72
C TYR A 90 -2.00 24.33 22.01
N ARG A 91 -1.45 23.91 23.15
CA ARG A 91 -1.89 24.47 24.43
C ARG A 91 -1.32 25.87 24.52
N ALA A 92 -2.12 26.86 24.13
CA ALA A 92 -1.85 28.24 24.51
C ALA A 92 -2.06 28.37 26.03
N GLY A 93 -0.96 28.53 26.77
CA GLY A 93 -0.94 28.81 28.20
C GLY A 93 0.44 28.42 28.74
N THR A 94 1.26 29.29 29.30
CA THR A 94 1.07 30.62 29.89
C THR A 94 2.38 31.39 29.77
N TYR A 95 2.38 32.57 29.15
CA TYR A 95 3.46 33.55 29.37
C TYR A 95 2.88 34.63 30.28
N ASP A 96 2.93 34.37 31.59
CA ASP A 96 2.75 35.40 32.60
C ASP A 96 4.05 36.21 32.61
N GLN A 97 4.04 37.40 32.00
CA GLN A 97 5.14 38.36 32.11
C GLN A 97 5.01 39.02 33.49
N PRO A 98 6.01 38.92 34.38
CA PRO A 98 5.99 39.74 35.58
C PRO A 98 6.27 41.19 35.15
N ASN A 99 5.29 42.06 35.39
CA ASN A 99 5.43 43.51 35.20
C ASN A 99 6.62 44.01 36.03
N GLY A 100 7.65 44.50 35.34
CA GLY A 100 8.67 45.40 35.89
C GLY A 100 8.30 46.86 35.66
#